data_AF-A0A8H4Y5R5-F1
#
_entry.id   AF-A0A8H4Y5R5-F1
#
_cell.length_a   1.000
_cell.length_b   1.000
_cell.length_c   1.000
_cell.angle_alpha   90.00
_cell.angle_beta   90.00
_cell.angle_gamma   90.00
#
_symmetry.space_group_name_H-M   'P 1'
#
loop_
_entity.id
_entity.type
_entity.pdbx_description
1 polymer ?
#
loop_
_entity_poly.entity_id
_entity_poly.type
_entity_poly.pdbx_seq_one_letter_code
_entity_poly.pdbx_strand_id
1 'polypeptide(L)'
;MWPFHRSYSQRMGEHPARSRSILQRLRCHSSSPASKAYFSPASITTFPVALHSDESQVSRGAETAREAWIRLMPRSDPRPHSAGPCGNFFAYCWPHGKTGRVKLAAEIVETLWLYDDIIDDAPPSEAMQTHDKLRDSLKLDGTAEKGNLKTVVTGFFEEFGMRMSEVDANGVPNVVSSLKDFLASHDNKKSGELPSIENFIESRILDVGFWIMESYMLWTMGMQFSPSEIEMCHEFRLSAGRVMALTNDLYSWHVERQNTADPPWNVLPIIIHQCKLTERDAIIFTKGLIIQHEQETRRLGAEVLEYSDKSQKVRNINGLGSMED
;
A
#
# COMPACT_ATOMS: atom_id res chain seq x y z
N MET A 1 0.79 -6.45 -5.21
CA MET A 1 0.55 -5.74 -6.48
C MET A 1 -0.97 -5.48 -6.70
N TRP A 2 -1.47 -4.24 -6.57
CA TRP A 2 -2.90 -3.93 -6.75
C TRP A 2 -3.33 -4.04 -8.23
N PRO A 3 -4.42 -4.77 -8.53
CA PRO A 3 -4.87 -4.93 -9.90
C PRO A 3 -6.18 -4.16 -10.15
N PHE A 4 -6.06 -3.11 -10.94
CA PHE A 4 -7.08 -2.86 -11.95
C PHE A 4 -6.45 -3.03 -13.34
N HIS A 5 -7.19 -3.76 -14.18
CA HIS A 5 -7.04 -3.92 -15.63
C HIS A 5 -5.83 -4.69 -16.18
N ARG A 6 -5.98 -6.02 -16.35
CA ARG A 6 -5.56 -6.69 -17.59
C ARG A 6 -6.77 -6.88 -18.52
N SER A 7 -6.74 -6.14 -19.63
CA SER A 7 -7.29 -6.41 -20.96
C SER A 7 -8.70 -7.03 -21.12
N TYR A 8 -9.66 -6.17 -21.51
CA TYR A 8 -10.81 -6.53 -22.36
C TYR A 8 -10.57 -6.19 -23.84
N SER A 9 -9.32 -6.22 -24.29
CA SER A 9 -8.95 -5.84 -25.67
C SER A 9 -8.00 -6.87 -26.27
N GLN A 10 -8.53 -8.06 -26.59
CA GLN A 10 -8.04 -8.92 -27.67
C GLN A 10 -8.99 -10.13 -27.82
N ARG A 11 -10.11 -9.90 -28.51
CA ARG A 11 -10.84 -10.86 -29.36
C ARG A 11 -12.20 -10.27 -29.71
N MET A 12 -12.28 -9.53 -30.81
CA MET A 12 -13.52 -9.39 -31.55
C MET A 12 -13.17 -9.41 -33.03
N GLY A 13 -13.32 -10.58 -33.63
CA GLY A 13 -13.56 -10.72 -35.06
C GLY A 13 -14.91 -10.10 -35.42
N GLU A 14 -15.09 -9.88 -36.72
CA GLU A 14 -16.04 -8.97 -37.35
C GLU A 14 -17.54 -9.28 -37.14
N HIS A 15 -18.30 -8.19 -36.88
CA HIS A 15 -19.75 -7.92 -37.15
C HIS A 15 -20.89 -8.74 -36.49
N PRO A 16 -22.14 -8.18 -36.40
CA PRO A 16 -22.57 -6.80 -36.14
C PRO A 16 -23.64 -6.63 -35.03
N ALA A 17 -23.67 -5.44 -34.44
CA ALA A 17 -24.82 -4.69 -33.89
C ALA A 17 -25.98 -5.45 -33.20
N ARG A 18 -25.97 -5.50 -31.86
CA ARG A 18 -27.11 -5.24 -30.96
C ARG A 18 -26.73 -5.53 -29.50
N SER A 19 -26.41 -4.48 -28.73
CA SER A 19 -26.60 -4.39 -27.25
C SER A 19 -25.83 -3.22 -26.62
N ARG A 20 -25.97 -2.01 -27.16
CA ARG A 20 -25.63 -0.80 -26.40
C ARG A 20 -26.77 -0.50 -25.43
N SER A 21 -26.70 -0.95 -24.17
CA SER A 21 -27.52 -0.33 -23.10
C SER A 21 -27.13 -0.57 -21.62
N ILE A 22 -26.07 -1.30 -21.25
CA ILE A 22 -25.81 -1.58 -19.81
C ILE A 22 -24.53 -0.90 -19.25
N LEU A 23 -23.60 -0.41 -20.08
CA LEU A 23 -22.33 0.19 -19.61
C LEU A 23 -22.36 1.71 -19.40
N GLN A 24 -23.52 2.35 -19.29
CA GLN A 24 -23.63 3.83 -19.24
C GLN A 24 -24.23 4.41 -17.94
N ARG A 25 -24.22 3.65 -16.83
CA ARG A 25 -24.71 4.15 -15.52
C ARG A 25 -23.66 4.18 -14.40
N LEU A 26 -22.42 4.53 -14.72
CA LEU A 26 -21.46 5.02 -13.72
C LEU A 26 -21.04 6.44 -14.10
N ARG A 27 -21.95 7.40 -13.91
CA ARG A 27 -21.62 8.82 -13.95
C ARG A 27 -21.20 9.25 -12.55
N CYS A 28 -19.90 9.38 -12.32
CA CYS A 28 -19.37 10.17 -11.22
C CYS A 28 -19.75 11.64 -11.49
N HIS A 29 -20.67 12.19 -10.70
CA HIS A 29 -20.90 13.64 -10.65
C HIS A 29 -20.42 14.15 -9.29
N SER A 30 -19.51 15.11 -9.36
CA SER A 30 -18.88 15.84 -8.27
C SER A 30 -19.85 16.84 -7.65
N SER A 31 -20.03 16.77 -6.33
CA SER A 31 -20.56 17.87 -5.50
C SER A 31 -20.34 17.57 -4.01
N SER A 32 -19.41 18.31 -3.37
CA SER A 32 -19.14 18.55 -1.93
C SER A 32 -19.11 17.39 -0.89
N PRO A 33 -18.45 17.58 0.28
CA PRO A 33 -17.98 16.50 1.15
C PRO A 33 -19.06 16.07 2.15
N ALA A 34 -19.97 15.22 1.69
CA ALA A 34 -20.56 14.22 2.56
C ALA A 34 -19.81 12.91 2.28
N SER A 35 -19.43 12.18 3.33
CA SER A 35 -18.87 10.83 3.23
C SER A 35 -19.78 9.97 2.35
N LYS A 36 -19.45 9.82 1.07
CA LYS A 36 -20.13 8.89 0.20
C LYS A 36 -19.61 7.50 0.56
N ALA A 37 -20.34 6.78 1.41
CA ALA A 37 -20.10 5.38 1.63
C ALA A 37 -20.32 4.63 0.30
N TYR A 38 -19.22 4.24 -0.34
CA TYR A 38 -19.26 3.43 -1.55
C TYR A 38 -19.47 1.96 -1.17
N PHE A 39 -20.72 1.52 -1.15
CA PHE A 39 -21.05 0.10 -0.98
C PHE A 39 -20.98 -0.61 -2.33
N SER A 40 -19.87 -1.29 -2.60
CA SER A 40 -19.81 -2.36 -3.60
C SER A 40 -20.13 -3.68 -2.90
N PRO A 41 -20.98 -4.56 -3.45
CA PRO A 41 -21.16 -5.93 -2.94
C PRO A 41 -19.86 -6.74 -2.89
N ALA A 42 -18.82 -6.29 -3.61
CA ALA A 42 -17.50 -6.88 -3.58
C ALA A 42 -16.60 -6.33 -2.45
N SER A 43 -16.94 -5.18 -1.86
CA SER A 43 -16.22 -4.62 -0.73
C SER A 43 -16.58 -5.41 0.53
N ILE A 44 -15.55 -5.93 1.21
CA ILE A 44 -15.70 -6.69 2.45
C ILE A 44 -15.40 -5.86 3.68
N THR A 45 -14.86 -4.65 3.51
CA THR A 45 -14.49 -3.82 4.65
C THR A 45 -15.73 -3.29 5.33
N THR A 46 -15.67 -3.31 6.65
CA THR A 46 -16.67 -2.77 7.56
C THR A 46 -16.23 -1.41 8.12
N PHE A 47 -15.06 -0.90 7.72
CA PHE A 47 -14.60 0.43 8.10
C PHE A 47 -15.26 1.52 7.25
N PRO A 48 -15.47 2.72 7.82
CA PRO A 48 -15.88 3.88 7.04
C PRO A 48 -14.80 4.22 6.01
N VAL A 49 -15.23 4.63 4.82
CA VAL A 49 -14.33 5.02 3.74
C VAL A 49 -14.40 6.54 3.57
N ALA A 50 -13.24 7.19 3.67
CA ALA A 50 -13.07 8.60 3.36
C ALA A 50 -12.17 8.78 2.13
N LEU A 51 -12.40 9.86 1.39
CA LEU A 51 -11.60 10.23 0.23
C LEU A 51 -10.97 11.60 0.48
N HIS A 52 -9.67 11.72 0.16
CA HIS A 52 -8.97 12.99 0.28
C HIS A 52 -9.66 14.09 -0.53
N SER A 53 -9.92 15.23 0.12
CA SER A 53 -10.68 16.34 -0.47
C SER A 53 -10.10 16.88 -1.79
N ASP A 54 -8.79 16.72 -1.98
CA ASP A 54 -8.08 17.12 -3.19
C ASP A 54 -7.39 15.93 -3.88
N GLU A 55 -8.16 14.87 -4.13
CA GLU A 55 -7.72 13.66 -4.87
C GLU A 55 -6.97 13.98 -6.16
N SER A 56 -7.34 15.06 -6.85
CA SER A 56 -6.69 15.50 -8.08
C SER A 56 -5.19 15.78 -7.86
N GLN A 57 -4.79 16.38 -6.74
CA GLN A 57 -3.38 16.61 -6.41
C GLN A 57 -2.65 15.33 -6.12
N VAL A 58 -3.32 14.43 -5.39
CA VAL A 58 -2.74 13.13 -5.02
C VAL A 58 -2.44 12.34 -6.28
N SER A 59 -3.40 12.30 -7.22
CA SER A 59 -3.25 11.67 -8.53
C SER A 59 -2.09 12.29 -9.32
N ARG A 60 -1.95 13.62 -9.30
CA ARG A 60 -0.82 14.31 -9.94
C ARG A 60 0.55 13.89 -9.36
N GLY A 61 0.63 13.55 -8.08
CA GLY A 61 1.85 13.02 -7.46
C GLY A 61 2.29 11.70 -8.11
N ALA A 62 1.38 10.73 -8.18
CA ALA A 62 1.63 9.45 -8.83
C ALA A 62 1.91 9.59 -10.35
N GLU A 63 1.23 10.52 -11.04
CA GLU A 63 1.53 10.84 -12.44
C GLU A 63 2.94 11.38 -12.62
N THR A 64 3.38 12.28 -11.72
CA THR A 64 4.74 12.85 -11.74
C THR A 64 5.79 11.75 -11.61
N ALA A 65 5.58 10.79 -10.71
CA ALA A 65 6.45 9.63 -10.55
C ALA A 65 6.58 8.82 -11.85
N ARG A 66 5.45 8.46 -12.47
CA ARG A 66 5.44 7.71 -13.73
C ARG A 66 6.10 8.46 -14.87
N GLU A 67 5.85 9.76 -15.00
CA GLU A 67 6.49 10.60 -16.02
C GLU A 67 8.02 10.67 -15.84
N ALA A 68 8.48 10.85 -14.60
CA ALA A 68 9.91 10.83 -14.28
C ALA A 68 10.53 9.46 -14.57
N TRP A 69 9.82 8.38 -14.21
CA TRP A 69 10.25 7.01 -14.45
C TRP A 69 10.42 6.71 -15.94
N ILE A 70 9.44 7.02 -16.78
CA ILE A 70 9.51 6.79 -18.24
C ILE A 70 10.70 7.53 -18.87
N ARG A 71 10.98 8.76 -18.41
CA ARG A 71 12.11 9.54 -18.94
C ARG A 71 13.46 8.88 -18.65
N LEU A 72 13.59 8.20 -17.52
CA LEU A 72 14.83 7.55 -17.09
C LEU A 72 14.91 6.08 -17.51
N MET A 73 13.74 5.43 -17.63
CA MET A 73 13.57 4.02 -17.99
C MET A 73 12.57 3.88 -19.17
N PRO A 74 12.90 4.30 -20.40
CA PRO A 74 11.91 4.37 -21.50
C PRO A 74 11.33 3.02 -21.98
N ARG A 75 11.86 1.90 -21.46
CA ARG A 75 11.45 0.54 -21.80
C ARG A 75 10.66 -0.15 -20.68
N SER A 76 10.46 0.50 -19.53
CA SER A 76 9.63 -0.04 -18.46
C SER A 76 8.14 0.15 -18.81
N ASP A 77 7.27 -0.69 -18.23
CA ASP A 77 5.83 -0.50 -18.26
C ASP A 77 5.42 0.44 -17.10
N PRO A 78 5.04 1.70 -17.36
CA PRO A 78 4.66 2.64 -16.31
C PRO A 78 3.19 2.43 -15.93
N ARG A 79 2.78 1.18 -15.73
CA ARG A 79 1.39 0.85 -15.38
C ARG A 79 1.01 1.62 -14.11
N PRO A 80 -0.16 2.27 -14.06
CA PRO A 80 -0.60 2.92 -12.83
C PRO A 80 -0.84 1.87 -11.74
N HIS A 81 -0.12 1.98 -10.62
CA HIS A 81 -0.34 1.13 -9.45
C HIS A 81 -1.40 1.74 -8.53
N SER A 82 -1.32 3.05 -8.29
CA SER A 82 -2.23 3.76 -7.38
C SER A 82 -3.52 4.25 -8.03
N ALA A 83 -3.62 4.34 -9.35
CA ALA A 83 -4.79 4.90 -10.01
C ALA A 83 -5.75 3.80 -10.53
N GLY A 84 -7.01 3.88 -10.14
CA GLY A 84 -8.07 2.98 -10.60
C GLY A 84 -9.37 3.70 -10.97
N PRO A 85 -10.39 2.98 -11.45
CA PRO A 85 -11.67 3.56 -11.86
C PRO A 85 -12.44 4.20 -10.69
N CYS A 86 -12.13 3.81 -9.46
CA CYS A 86 -12.74 4.34 -8.26
C CYS A 86 -11.93 5.49 -7.63
N GLY A 87 -10.75 5.82 -8.16
CA GLY A 87 -9.92 6.91 -7.64
C GLY A 87 -8.48 6.51 -7.37
N ASN A 88 -7.73 7.42 -6.75
CA ASN A 88 -6.34 7.17 -6.36
C ASN A 88 -6.26 6.50 -4.98
N PHE A 89 -5.50 5.40 -4.90
CA PHE A 89 -5.25 4.63 -3.69
C PHE A 89 -4.77 5.49 -2.52
N PHE A 90 -3.80 6.38 -2.74
CA PHE A 90 -3.26 7.23 -1.67
C PHE A 90 -4.28 8.25 -1.15
N ALA A 91 -5.25 8.65 -1.99
CA ALA A 91 -6.35 9.52 -1.57
C ALA A 91 -7.32 8.80 -0.61
N TYR A 92 -7.43 7.48 -0.71
CA TYR A 92 -8.20 6.66 0.23
C TYR A 92 -7.40 6.28 1.49
N CYS A 93 -6.09 6.08 1.36
CA CYS A 93 -5.25 5.73 2.52
C CYS A 93 -4.97 6.92 3.43
N TRP A 94 -4.84 8.14 2.88
CA TRP A 94 -4.49 9.33 3.66
C TRP A 94 -5.51 10.47 3.47
N PRO A 95 -6.81 10.25 3.73
CA PRO A 95 -7.86 11.20 3.37
C PRO A 95 -7.82 12.52 4.15
N HIS A 96 -7.12 12.53 5.30
CA HIS A 96 -6.95 13.71 6.17
C HIS A 96 -5.52 14.24 6.20
N GLY A 97 -4.64 13.71 5.34
CA GLY A 97 -3.29 14.23 5.21
C GLY A 97 -3.29 15.63 4.60
N LYS A 98 -2.21 16.39 4.82
CA LYS A 98 -2.01 17.69 4.18
C LYS A 98 -1.75 17.49 2.69
N THR A 99 -2.54 18.10 1.81
CA THR A 99 -2.49 17.90 0.35
C THR A 99 -1.07 17.86 -0.24
N GLY A 100 -0.23 18.84 0.08
CA GLY A 100 1.16 18.88 -0.44
C GLY A 100 2.01 17.70 0.02
N ARG A 101 1.81 17.22 1.25
CA ARG A 101 2.48 16.03 1.78
C ARG A 101 1.93 14.76 1.16
N VAL A 102 0.61 14.61 1.07
CA VAL A 102 -0.03 13.44 0.44
C VAL A 102 0.39 13.31 -1.01
N LYS A 103 0.46 14.42 -1.76
CA LYS A 103 0.97 14.44 -3.13
C LYS A 103 2.42 13.95 -3.22
N LEU A 104 3.30 14.46 -2.35
CA LEU A 104 4.71 14.02 -2.33
C LEU A 104 4.83 12.54 -1.94
N ALA A 105 4.09 12.09 -0.92
CA ALA A 105 4.07 10.69 -0.53
C ALA A 105 3.57 9.78 -1.66
N ALA A 106 2.53 10.19 -2.39
CA ALA A 106 2.04 9.46 -3.56
C ALA A 106 3.10 9.33 -4.67
N GLU A 107 3.88 10.39 -4.92
CA GLU A 107 4.99 10.37 -5.87
C GLU A 107 6.08 9.37 -5.44
N ILE A 108 6.45 9.38 -4.16
CA ILE A 108 7.50 8.51 -3.63
C ILE A 108 7.07 7.04 -3.67
N VAL A 109 5.86 6.74 -3.18
CA VAL A 109 5.38 5.35 -3.09
C VAL A 109 5.04 4.78 -4.47
N GLU A 110 4.54 5.57 -5.41
CA GLU A 110 4.41 5.11 -6.81
C GLU A 110 5.79 4.80 -7.41
N THR A 111 6.82 5.60 -7.12
CA THR A 111 8.21 5.30 -7.55
C THR A 111 8.73 4.00 -6.91
N LEU A 112 8.44 3.77 -5.61
CA LEU A 112 8.76 2.50 -4.94
C LEU A 112 8.11 1.31 -5.64
N TRP A 113 6.83 1.40 -6.01
CA TRP A 113 6.13 0.31 -6.68
C TRP A 113 6.61 0.06 -8.11
N LEU A 114 6.98 1.12 -8.84
CA LEU A 114 7.64 0.96 -10.15
C LEU A 114 9.02 0.29 -10.04
N TYR A 115 9.73 0.56 -8.95
CA TYR A 115 10.99 -0.12 -8.62
C TYR A 115 10.77 -1.58 -8.23
N ASP A 116 9.79 -1.84 -7.35
CA ASP A 116 9.41 -3.18 -6.87
C ASP A 116 9.11 -4.13 -8.04
N ASP A 117 8.31 -3.69 -9.01
CA ASP A 117 7.99 -4.46 -10.23
C ASP A 117 9.25 -4.89 -11.01
N ILE A 118 10.32 -4.08 -11.04
CA ILE A 118 11.56 -4.45 -11.73
C ILE A 118 12.39 -5.44 -10.91
N ILE A 119 12.38 -5.31 -9.59
CA ILE A 119 13.21 -6.11 -8.70
C ILE A 119 12.62 -7.49 -8.45
N ASP A 120 11.30 -7.61 -8.38
CA ASP A 120 10.64 -8.92 -8.29
C ASP A 120 10.90 -9.79 -9.53
N ASP A 121 11.15 -9.18 -10.69
CA ASP A 121 11.57 -9.87 -11.91
C ASP A 121 13.09 -10.17 -11.96
N ALA A 122 13.89 -9.63 -11.03
CA ALA A 122 15.34 -9.79 -11.00
C ALA A 122 15.79 -11.03 -10.21
N PRO A 123 16.95 -11.63 -10.52
CA PRO A 123 17.53 -12.71 -9.72
C PRO A 123 17.72 -12.27 -8.25
N PRO A 124 17.46 -13.14 -7.24
CA PRO A 124 17.51 -12.75 -5.82
C PRO A 124 18.83 -12.09 -5.39
N SER A 125 19.96 -12.55 -5.92
CA SER A 125 21.28 -11.96 -5.62
C SER A 125 21.48 -10.54 -6.17
N GLU A 126 20.77 -10.17 -7.24
CA GLU A 126 20.80 -8.84 -7.86
C GLU A 126 19.83 -7.88 -7.16
N ALA A 127 18.66 -8.39 -6.75
CA ALA A 127 17.69 -7.68 -5.91
C ALA A 127 18.34 -7.23 -4.58
N MET A 128 18.96 -8.16 -3.85
CA MET A 128 19.62 -7.88 -2.56
C MET A 128 20.71 -6.80 -2.68
N GLN A 129 21.57 -6.89 -3.70
CA GLN A 129 22.64 -5.90 -3.91
C GLN A 129 22.11 -4.50 -4.24
N THR A 130 20.91 -4.44 -4.84
CA THR A 130 20.25 -3.17 -5.16
C THR A 130 19.60 -2.57 -3.92
N HIS A 131 18.91 -3.38 -3.10
CA HIS A 131 18.35 -2.97 -1.82
C HIS A 131 19.40 -2.47 -0.83
N ASP A 132 20.51 -3.19 -0.66
CA ASP A 132 21.61 -2.80 0.24
C ASP A 132 22.12 -1.39 -0.07
N LYS A 133 22.31 -1.09 -1.36
CA LYS A 133 22.87 0.20 -1.78
C LYS A 133 21.83 1.32 -1.74
N LEU A 134 20.56 1.01 -2.01
CA LEU A 134 19.47 1.96 -1.83
C LEU A 134 19.30 2.36 -0.36
N ARG A 135 19.36 1.37 0.54
CA ARG A 135 19.37 1.61 2.00
C ARG A 135 20.53 2.53 2.39
N ASP A 136 21.72 2.27 1.86
CA ASP A 136 22.93 3.01 2.20
C ASP A 136 22.94 4.44 1.60
N SER A 137 22.28 4.65 0.46
CA SER A 137 22.18 5.95 -0.21
C SER A 137 21.09 6.87 0.35
N LEU A 138 20.20 6.37 1.22
CA LEU A 138 19.34 7.22 2.07
C LEU A 138 20.14 7.98 3.16
N LYS A 139 21.42 8.27 2.91
CA LYS A 139 22.28 9.19 3.66
C LYS A 139 22.32 10.47 2.82
N LEU A 140 22.06 11.62 3.43
CA LEU A 140 21.84 12.92 2.77
C LEU A 140 23.06 13.51 2.01
N ASP A 141 24.10 12.73 1.76
CA ASP A 141 25.37 13.18 1.18
C ASP A 141 25.77 12.25 0.02
N GLY A 142 25.30 12.52 -1.21
CA GLY A 142 25.63 11.71 -2.38
C GLY A 142 25.34 12.40 -3.73
N THR A 143 26.20 12.17 -4.72
CA THR A 143 26.04 12.64 -6.11
C THR A 143 25.76 11.47 -7.04
N ALA A 144 24.65 11.50 -7.78
CA ALA A 144 24.21 10.43 -8.68
C ALA A 144 24.97 10.39 -10.03
N GLU A 145 25.52 9.23 -10.41
CA GLU A 145 26.02 8.93 -11.76
C GLU A 145 24.90 8.34 -12.66
N LYS A 146 24.76 8.85 -13.90
CA LYS A 146 23.70 8.39 -14.82
C LYS A 146 24.02 7.04 -15.47
N GLY A 147 23.05 6.12 -15.47
CA GLY A 147 22.98 5.00 -16.44
C GLY A 147 22.71 3.60 -15.89
N ASN A 148 22.81 3.40 -14.58
CA ASN A 148 22.43 2.14 -13.91
C ASN A 148 21.09 2.36 -13.18
N LEU A 149 20.14 1.43 -13.31
CA LEU A 149 18.86 1.42 -12.57
C LEU A 149 19.08 1.77 -11.09
N LYS A 150 20.11 1.17 -10.50
CA LYS A 150 20.47 1.43 -9.11
C LYS A 150 20.78 2.89 -8.82
N THR A 151 21.56 3.56 -9.67
CA THR A 151 21.94 4.95 -9.44
C THR A 151 20.78 5.91 -9.72
N VAL A 152 19.89 5.54 -10.65
CA VAL A 152 18.63 6.27 -10.91
C VAL A 152 17.72 6.21 -9.68
N VAL A 153 17.51 5.02 -9.13
CA VAL A 153 16.67 4.81 -7.95
C VAL A 153 17.28 5.52 -6.74
N THR A 154 18.56 5.34 -6.46
CA THR A 154 19.29 6.10 -5.43
C THR A 154 19.07 7.61 -5.54
N GLY A 155 19.23 8.18 -6.75
CA GLY A 155 19.05 9.61 -6.96
C GLY A 155 17.62 10.10 -6.66
N PHE A 156 16.59 9.30 -6.98
CA PHE A 156 15.21 9.62 -6.59
C PHE A 156 15.05 9.69 -5.07
N PHE A 157 15.56 8.69 -4.34
CA PHE A 157 15.38 8.64 -2.88
C PHE A 157 16.19 9.70 -2.15
N GLU A 158 17.35 10.09 -2.65
CA GLU A 158 18.10 11.27 -2.17
C GLU A 158 17.27 12.55 -2.37
N GLU A 159 16.77 12.79 -3.58
CA GLU A 159 15.92 13.96 -3.90
C GLU A 159 14.66 14.00 -3.03
N PHE A 160 13.98 12.86 -2.88
CA PHE A 160 12.80 12.72 -2.03
C PHE A 160 13.12 13.02 -0.57
N GLY A 161 14.24 12.51 -0.05
CA GLY A 161 14.69 12.82 1.31
C GLY A 161 14.87 14.32 1.54
N MET A 162 15.46 15.04 0.58
CA MET A 162 15.60 16.50 0.65
C MET A 162 14.25 17.20 0.62
N ARG A 163 13.40 16.89 -0.36
CA ARG A 163 12.06 17.50 -0.52
C ARG A 163 11.17 17.25 0.69
N MET A 164 11.24 16.05 1.27
CA MET A 164 10.53 15.75 2.51
C MET A 164 11.07 16.57 3.68
N SER A 165 12.39 16.78 3.76
CA SER A 165 13.03 17.55 4.84
C SER A 165 12.69 19.04 4.77
N GLU A 166 12.57 19.60 3.56
CA GLU A 166 12.07 20.96 3.35
C GLU A 166 10.64 21.15 3.87
N VAL A 167 9.81 20.10 3.80
CA VAL A 167 8.41 20.13 4.22
C VAL A 167 8.23 19.81 5.71
N ASP A 168 9.04 18.89 6.26
CA ASP A 168 9.00 18.46 7.66
C ASP A 168 10.26 17.71 8.10
N ALA A 169 11.35 18.43 8.35
CA ALA A 169 12.61 17.86 8.81
C ALA A 169 12.48 16.98 10.08
N ASN A 170 11.50 17.24 10.95
CA ASN A 170 11.31 16.46 12.17
C ASN A 170 10.64 15.12 11.91
N GLY A 171 9.71 15.06 10.96
CA GLY A 171 8.96 13.85 10.61
C GLY A 171 9.70 12.88 9.68
N VAL A 172 10.64 13.38 8.86
CA VAL A 172 11.39 12.57 7.88
C VAL A 172 12.14 11.37 8.48
N PRO A 173 12.86 11.49 9.61
CA PRO A 173 13.64 10.38 10.15
C PRO A 173 12.84 9.10 10.37
N ASN A 174 11.57 9.21 10.80
CA ASN A 174 10.71 8.06 11.01
C ASN A 174 10.37 7.36 9.68
N VAL A 175 10.02 8.14 8.64
CA VAL A 175 9.71 7.57 7.32
C VAL A 175 10.94 6.91 6.69
N VAL A 176 12.10 7.57 6.79
CA VAL A 176 13.36 7.02 6.27
C VAL A 176 13.76 5.75 7.01
N SER A 177 13.58 5.69 8.34
CA SER A 177 13.83 4.47 9.11
C SER A 177 12.92 3.34 8.66
N SER A 178 11.61 3.58 8.57
CA SER A 178 10.64 2.55 8.13
C SER A 178 10.90 2.07 6.70
N LEU A 179 11.33 2.94 5.80
CA LEU A 179 11.73 2.55 4.44
C LEU A 179 13.01 1.68 4.45
N LYS A 180 14.01 2.02 5.27
CA LYS A 180 15.22 1.20 5.41
C LYS A 180 14.90 -0.20 5.95
N ASP A 181 14.04 -0.27 6.96
CA ASP A 181 13.60 -1.53 7.54
C ASP A 181 12.83 -2.38 6.52
N PHE A 182 11.94 -1.75 5.74
CA PHE A 182 11.21 -2.41 4.65
C PHE A 182 12.17 -3.02 3.61
N LEU A 183 13.11 -2.23 3.09
CA LEU A 183 14.09 -2.69 2.10
C LEU A 183 14.98 -3.82 2.64
N ALA A 184 15.38 -3.76 3.92
CA ALA A 184 16.17 -4.82 4.56
C ALA A 184 15.37 -6.12 4.79
N SER A 185 14.05 -6.02 4.97
CA SER A 185 13.18 -7.18 5.21
C SER A 185 12.86 -7.98 3.94
N HIS A 186 12.80 -7.30 2.77
CA HIS A 186 12.47 -7.91 1.49
C HIS A 186 13.48 -9.00 1.04
N ASP A 187 14.72 -8.89 1.53
CA ASP A 187 15.82 -9.80 1.21
C ASP A 187 15.80 -11.12 2.01
N ASN A 188 14.91 -11.25 3.00
CA ASN A 188 14.84 -12.41 3.90
C ASN A 188 13.74 -13.42 3.53
N LYS A 189 13.29 -13.51 2.26
CA LYS A 189 12.31 -14.51 1.82
C LYS A 189 12.90 -15.92 2.03
N LYS A 190 12.48 -16.58 3.13
CA LYS A 190 13.00 -17.89 3.56
C LYS A 190 12.43 -19.00 2.68
N SER A 191 13.31 -19.74 2.01
CA SER A 191 13.01 -21.07 1.47
C SER A 191 12.78 -22.06 2.63
N GLY A 192 11.63 -22.73 2.69
CA GLY A 192 11.33 -23.69 3.76
C GLY A 192 9.89 -24.23 3.73
N GLU A 193 9.51 -24.91 4.82
CA GLU A 193 8.14 -25.39 5.05
C GLU A 193 7.14 -24.23 5.15
N LEU A 194 5.91 -24.44 4.67
CA LEU A 194 4.85 -23.43 4.76
C LEU A 194 4.59 -23.08 6.23
N PRO A 195 4.72 -21.81 6.65
CA PRO A 195 4.47 -21.39 8.03
C PRO A 195 2.99 -21.60 8.41
N SER A 196 2.68 -21.69 9.70
CA SER A 196 1.28 -21.61 10.16
C SER A 196 0.63 -20.32 9.66
N ILE A 197 -0.69 -20.33 9.48
CA ILE A 197 -1.45 -19.13 9.06
C ILE A 197 -1.12 -17.92 9.96
N GLU A 198 -1.06 -18.12 11.28
CA GLU A 198 -0.71 -17.06 12.24
C GLU A 198 0.71 -16.51 12.02
N ASN A 199 1.72 -17.40 11.96
CA ASN A 199 3.11 -16.98 11.77
C ASN A 199 3.32 -16.31 10.40
N PHE A 200 2.59 -16.75 9.37
CA PHE A 200 2.58 -16.10 8.07
C PHE A 200 2.06 -14.67 8.19
N ILE A 201 0.89 -14.48 8.79
CA ILE A 201 0.25 -13.17 8.92
C ILE A 201 1.18 -12.19 9.62
N GLU A 202 1.81 -12.59 10.74
CA GLU A 202 2.75 -11.72 11.46
C GLU A 202 3.95 -11.33 10.59
N SER A 203 4.52 -12.28 9.85
CA SER A 203 5.63 -12.01 8.93
C SER A 203 5.20 -11.10 7.76
N ARG A 204 3.95 -11.26 7.31
CA ARG A 204 3.38 -10.54 6.17
C ARG A 204 3.14 -9.07 6.46
N ILE A 205 2.99 -8.65 7.73
CA ILE A 205 2.88 -7.23 8.10
C ILE A 205 4.11 -6.44 7.64
N LEU A 206 5.31 -7.01 7.79
CA LEU A 206 6.56 -6.40 7.34
C LEU A 206 6.63 -6.36 5.81
N ASP A 207 6.41 -7.52 5.19
CA ASP A 207 6.53 -7.73 3.74
C ASP A 207 5.48 -6.93 2.93
N VAL A 208 4.28 -6.73 3.45
CA VAL A 208 3.26 -5.89 2.80
C VAL A 208 3.55 -4.39 2.93
N GLY A 209 4.59 -4.02 3.69
CA GLY A 209 4.98 -2.63 3.90
C GLY A 209 4.03 -1.85 4.81
N PHE A 210 3.42 -2.49 5.82
CA PHE A 210 2.51 -1.79 6.72
C PHE A 210 3.18 -0.59 7.43
N TRP A 211 4.37 -0.81 8.00
CA TRP A 211 5.06 0.23 8.78
C TRP A 211 5.49 1.43 7.95
N ILE A 212 5.91 1.21 6.68
CA ILE A 212 6.22 2.32 5.78
C ILE A 212 4.95 3.11 5.44
N MET A 213 3.83 2.43 5.14
CA MET A 213 2.55 3.11 4.85
C MET A 213 2.02 3.91 6.04
N GLU A 214 2.16 3.38 7.26
CA GLU A 214 1.80 4.09 8.48
C GLU A 214 2.72 5.30 8.74
N SER A 215 4.03 5.16 8.51
CA SER A 215 4.98 6.27 8.66
C SER A 215 4.62 7.44 7.74
N TYR A 216 4.21 7.17 6.49
CA TYR A 216 3.69 8.18 5.58
C TYR A 216 2.36 8.76 6.04
N MET A 217 1.44 7.94 6.55
CA MET A 217 0.17 8.44 7.12
C MET A 217 0.45 9.48 8.22
N LEU A 218 1.28 9.13 9.20
CA LEU A 218 1.69 10.02 10.28
C LEU A 218 2.35 11.30 9.74
N TRP A 219 3.31 11.16 8.83
CA TRP A 219 4.01 12.29 8.24
C TRP A 219 3.09 13.22 7.44
N THR A 220 2.17 12.68 6.64
CA THR A 220 1.22 13.47 5.86
C THR A 220 0.26 14.26 6.76
N MET A 221 -0.12 13.70 7.92
CA MET A 221 -0.92 14.38 8.94
C MET A 221 -0.09 15.36 9.78
N GLY A 222 1.24 15.31 9.72
CA GLY A 222 2.13 16.09 10.59
C GLY A 222 2.10 15.62 12.04
N MET A 223 1.99 14.30 12.23
CA MET A 223 1.95 13.64 13.52
C MET A 223 3.22 12.86 13.76
N GLN A 224 3.61 12.79 15.03
CA GLN A 224 4.69 11.95 15.51
C GLN A 224 4.29 11.40 16.86
N PHE A 225 4.42 10.10 17.04
CA PHE A 225 4.19 9.45 18.31
C PHE A 225 5.43 9.50 19.19
N SER A 226 5.22 9.72 20.49
CA SER A 226 6.23 9.45 21.51
C SER A 226 6.41 7.92 21.67
N PRO A 227 7.51 7.48 22.30
CA PRO A 227 7.69 6.07 22.62
C PRO A 227 6.53 5.46 23.44
N SER A 228 5.94 6.23 24.36
CA SER A 228 4.80 5.78 25.15
C SER A 228 3.51 5.67 24.31
N GLU A 229 3.31 6.56 23.34
CA GLU A 229 2.18 6.49 22.41
C GLU A 229 2.33 5.30 21.44
N ILE A 230 3.56 5.02 20.99
CA ILE A 230 3.90 3.85 20.19
C ILE A 230 3.54 2.56 20.93
N GLU A 231 3.97 2.46 22.19
CA GLU A 231 3.69 1.29 23.05
C GLU A 231 2.19 1.13 23.29
N MET A 232 1.50 2.22 23.66
CA MET A 232 0.06 2.23 23.90
C MET A 232 -0.74 1.77 22.67
N CYS A 233 -0.31 2.13 21.47
CA CYS A 233 -1.01 1.79 20.24
C CYS A 233 -0.50 0.50 19.60
N HIS A 234 0.44 -0.22 20.21
CA HIS A 234 1.17 -1.31 19.54
C HIS A 234 0.24 -2.40 18.97
N GLU A 235 -0.63 -2.96 19.81
CA GLU A 235 -1.56 -4.01 19.40
C GLU A 235 -2.60 -3.51 18.38
N PHE A 236 -3.11 -2.29 18.57
CA PHE A 236 -4.01 -1.66 17.61
C PHE A 236 -3.36 -1.56 16.21
N ARG A 237 -2.12 -1.09 16.16
CA ARG A 237 -1.34 -0.95 14.92
C ARG A 237 -1.06 -2.32 14.29
N LEU A 238 -0.66 -3.32 15.08
CA LEU A 238 -0.48 -4.68 14.58
C LEU A 238 -1.77 -5.24 13.98
N SER A 239 -2.91 -5.08 14.66
CA SER A 239 -4.20 -5.53 14.16
C SER A 239 -4.57 -4.88 12.82
N ALA A 240 -4.35 -3.57 12.67
CA ALA A 240 -4.52 -2.88 11.39
C ALA A 240 -3.57 -3.41 10.30
N GLY A 241 -2.33 -3.75 10.66
CA GLY A 241 -1.37 -4.40 9.77
C GLY A 241 -1.86 -5.76 9.26
N ARG A 242 -2.47 -6.58 10.12
CA ARG A 242 -3.08 -7.87 9.74
C ARG A 242 -4.20 -7.68 8.73
N VAL A 243 -5.07 -6.68 8.94
CA VAL A 243 -6.13 -6.31 7.99
C VAL A 243 -5.53 -5.94 6.64
N MET A 244 -4.51 -5.06 6.61
CA MET A 244 -3.86 -4.62 5.38
C MET A 244 -3.21 -5.79 4.63
N ALA A 245 -2.47 -6.64 5.33
CA ALA A 245 -1.81 -7.83 4.78
C ALA A 245 -2.80 -8.78 4.09
N LEU A 246 -3.82 -9.22 4.83
CA LEU A 246 -4.81 -10.17 4.32
C LEU A 246 -5.65 -9.58 3.19
N THR A 247 -5.98 -8.28 3.28
CA THR A 247 -6.71 -7.58 2.23
C THR A 247 -5.90 -7.49 0.95
N ASN A 248 -4.59 -7.21 1.06
CA ASN A 248 -3.69 -7.22 -0.09
C ASN A 248 -3.71 -8.60 -0.76
N ASP A 249 -3.43 -9.66 0.01
CA ASP A 249 -3.36 -11.03 -0.47
C ASP A 249 -4.67 -11.47 -1.16
N LEU A 250 -5.83 -11.12 -0.60
CA LEU A 250 -7.12 -11.45 -1.19
C LEU A 250 -7.31 -10.83 -2.58
N TYR A 251 -6.99 -9.54 -2.73
CA TYR A 251 -7.23 -8.81 -3.97
C TYR A 251 -6.10 -8.95 -5.00
N SER A 252 -4.87 -9.24 -4.57
CA SER A 252 -3.73 -9.48 -5.46
C SER A 252 -3.62 -10.93 -5.94
N TRP A 253 -4.28 -11.87 -5.27
CA TRP A 253 -4.20 -13.32 -5.55
C TRP A 253 -4.30 -13.68 -7.04
N HIS A 254 -5.24 -13.09 -7.77
CA HIS A 254 -5.46 -13.47 -9.17
C HIS A 254 -4.31 -13.07 -10.10
N VAL A 255 -3.49 -12.10 -9.71
CA VAL A 255 -2.25 -11.72 -10.40
C VAL A 255 -1.12 -12.62 -9.94
N GLU A 256 -0.94 -12.75 -8.63
CA GLU A 256 0.18 -13.49 -8.03
C GLU A 256 0.17 -14.98 -8.39
N ARG A 257 -1.01 -15.60 -8.45
CA ARG A 257 -1.14 -17.02 -8.84
C ARG A 257 -0.71 -17.33 -10.28
N GLN A 258 -0.60 -16.31 -11.14
CA GLN A 258 -0.22 -16.48 -12.55
C GLN A 258 1.29 -16.36 -12.77
N ASN A 259 2.05 -15.92 -11.76
CA ASN A 259 3.36 -15.34 -11.98
C ASN A 259 4.57 -16.23 -11.64
N THR A 260 4.43 -17.49 -11.19
CA THR A 260 5.59 -18.22 -10.68
C THR A 260 5.55 -19.75 -10.84
N ALA A 261 6.74 -20.36 -10.86
CA ALA A 261 6.94 -21.81 -10.73
C ALA A 261 6.77 -22.30 -9.27
N ASP A 262 7.01 -21.41 -8.30
CA ASP A 262 6.80 -21.62 -6.87
C ASP A 262 5.47 -21.00 -6.40
N PRO A 263 4.85 -21.47 -5.30
CA PRO A 263 3.67 -20.81 -4.73
C PRO A 263 3.99 -19.35 -4.36
N PRO A 264 3.14 -18.38 -4.72
CA PRO A 264 3.38 -16.98 -4.36
C PRO A 264 3.31 -16.80 -2.83
N TRP A 265 4.03 -15.80 -2.33
CA TRP A 265 4.02 -15.42 -0.91
C TRP A 265 2.70 -14.74 -0.54
N ASN A 266 1.67 -15.55 -0.36
CA ASN A 266 0.27 -15.16 -0.16
C ASN A 266 -0.40 -16.12 0.83
N VAL A 267 -1.38 -15.64 1.60
CA VAL A 267 -2.09 -16.45 2.60
C VAL A 267 -2.92 -17.59 1.97
N LEU A 268 -3.40 -17.44 0.73
CA LEU A 268 -4.31 -18.42 0.11
C LEU A 268 -3.66 -19.80 -0.10
N PRO A 269 -2.46 -19.95 -0.69
CA PRO A 269 -1.77 -21.24 -0.74
C PRO A 269 -1.61 -21.91 0.62
N ILE A 270 -1.36 -21.14 1.67
CA ILE A 270 -1.17 -21.64 3.05
C ILE A 270 -2.50 -22.18 3.59
N ILE A 271 -3.60 -21.42 3.44
CA ILE A 271 -4.94 -21.86 3.87
C ILE A 271 -5.39 -23.10 3.08
N ILE A 272 -5.22 -23.10 1.76
CA ILE A 272 -5.56 -24.24 0.89
C ILE A 272 -4.85 -25.50 1.39
N HIS A 273 -3.55 -25.40 1.67
CA HIS A 273 -2.74 -26.53 2.13
C HIS A 273 -3.09 -26.97 3.55
N GLN A 274 -3.08 -26.05 4.53
CA GLN A 274 -3.25 -26.39 5.95
C GLN A 274 -4.68 -26.77 6.31
N CYS A 275 -5.68 -26.09 5.73
CA CYS A 275 -7.09 -26.35 6.02
C CYS A 275 -7.72 -27.35 5.03
N LYS A 276 -6.99 -27.79 4.00
CA LYS A 276 -7.47 -28.69 2.94
C LYS A 276 -8.74 -28.16 2.25
N LEU A 277 -8.74 -26.87 1.95
CA LEU A 277 -9.86 -26.16 1.34
C LEU A 277 -9.68 -26.03 -0.18
N THR A 278 -10.79 -25.86 -0.90
CA THR A 278 -10.73 -25.40 -2.29
C THR A 278 -10.28 -23.95 -2.35
N GLU A 279 -9.77 -23.47 -3.49
CA GLU A 279 -9.43 -22.04 -3.67
C GLU A 279 -10.63 -21.13 -3.34
N ARG A 280 -11.83 -21.54 -3.76
CA ARG A 280 -13.07 -20.81 -3.47
C ARG A 280 -13.33 -20.70 -1.96
N ASP A 281 -13.18 -21.81 -1.24
CA ASP A 281 -13.45 -21.85 0.20
C ASP A 281 -12.35 -21.13 0.99
N ALA A 282 -11.09 -21.20 0.53
CA ALA A 282 -9.98 -20.43 1.09
C ALA A 282 -10.22 -18.92 0.93
N ILE A 283 -10.73 -18.46 -0.22
CA ILE A 283 -11.14 -17.05 -0.41
C ILE A 283 -12.21 -16.64 0.61
N ILE A 284 -13.21 -17.49 0.85
CA ILE A 284 -14.26 -17.21 1.84
C ILE A 284 -13.66 -17.17 3.25
N PHE A 285 -12.76 -18.11 3.58
CA PHE A 285 -12.05 -18.15 4.85
C PHE A 285 -11.25 -16.86 5.09
N THR A 286 -10.46 -16.42 4.10
CA THR A 286 -9.68 -15.18 4.18
C THR A 286 -10.56 -13.94 4.38
N LYS A 287 -11.72 -13.86 3.72
CA LYS A 287 -12.69 -12.78 3.98
C LYS A 287 -13.16 -12.79 5.44
N GLY A 288 -13.40 -13.96 6.01
CA GLY A 288 -13.74 -14.12 7.43
C GLY A 288 -12.63 -13.62 8.35
N LEU A 289 -11.37 -13.99 8.08
CA LEU A 289 -10.21 -13.51 8.83
C LEU A 289 -10.09 -11.97 8.77
N ILE A 290 -10.27 -11.37 7.59
CA ILE A 290 -10.21 -9.92 7.43
C ILE A 290 -11.26 -9.25 8.33
N ILE A 291 -12.52 -9.68 8.25
CA ILE A 291 -13.61 -9.12 9.08
C ILE A 291 -13.31 -9.28 10.58
N GLN A 292 -12.78 -10.44 10.99
CA GLN A 292 -12.38 -10.68 12.38
C GLN A 292 -11.30 -9.69 12.84
N HIS A 293 -10.26 -9.46 12.03
CA HIS A 293 -9.21 -8.50 12.36
C HIS A 293 -9.69 -7.04 12.31
N GLU A 294 -10.66 -6.69 11.45
CA GLU A 294 -11.29 -5.36 11.47
C GLU A 294 -12.08 -5.13 12.77
N GLN A 295 -12.83 -6.14 13.23
CA GLN A 295 -13.54 -6.08 14.52
C GLN A 295 -12.57 -5.92 15.68
N GLU A 296 -11.48 -6.69 15.68
CA GLU A 296 -10.45 -6.58 16.72
C GLU A 296 -9.74 -5.23 16.69
N THR A 297 -9.45 -4.71 15.50
CA THR A 297 -8.88 -3.36 15.33
C THR A 297 -9.81 -2.28 15.91
N ARG A 298 -11.13 -2.37 15.69
CA ARG A 298 -12.09 -1.45 16.33
C ARG A 298 -12.10 -1.57 17.84
N ARG A 299 -12.12 -2.79 18.36
CA ARG A 299 -12.09 -3.07 19.81
C ARG A 299 -10.86 -2.43 20.46
N LEU A 300 -9.68 -2.69 19.90
CA LEU A 300 -8.41 -2.12 20.36
C LEU A 300 -8.38 -0.59 20.20
N GLY A 301 -8.95 -0.07 19.11
CA GLY A 301 -9.06 1.38 18.89
C GLY A 301 -9.92 2.07 19.96
N ALA A 302 -11.03 1.44 20.38
CA ALA A 302 -11.87 1.93 21.47
C ALA A 302 -11.12 1.92 22.80
N GLU A 303 -10.40 0.84 23.13
CA GLU A 303 -9.58 0.77 24.34
C GLU A 303 -8.51 1.87 24.35
N VAL A 304 -7.78 2.03 23.26
CA VAL A 304 -6.78 3.09 23.13
C VAL A 304 -7.42 4.47 23.31
N LEU A 305 -8.64 4.70 22.77
CA LEU A 305 -9.36 5.96 22.96
C LEU A 305 -9.65 6.23 24.44
N GLU A 306 -10.15 5.24 25.19
CA GLU A 306 -10.43 5.35 26.64
C GLU A 306 -9.18 5.71 27.45
N TYR A 307 -8.02 5.15 27.10
CA TYR A 307 -6.76 5.47 27.79
C TYR A 307 -6.10 6.77 27.28
N SER A 308 -6.53 7.31 26.14
CA SER A 308 -5.87 8.42 25.44
C SER A 308 -6.34 9.82 25.83
N ASP A 309 -6.96 9.99 27.00
CA ASP A 309 -7.49 11.27 27.52
C ASP A 309 -6.53 12.48 27.35
N LYS A 310 -5.22 12.23 27.20
CA LYS A 310 -4.17 13.25 27.06
C LYS A 310 -3.55 13.37 25.65
N SER A 311 -3.78 12.46 24.70
CA SER A 311 -3.17 12.55 23.36
C SER A 311 -4.19 12.78 22.26
N GLN A 312 -4.22 14.00 21.73
CA GLN A 312 -5.01 14.34 20.55
C GLN A 312 -4.53 13.57 19.30
N LYS A 313 -3.26 13.18 19.23
CA LYS A 313 -2.69 12.46 18.09
C LYS A 313 -3.25 11.04 18.01
N VAL A 314 -3.30 10.35 19.15
CA VAL A 314 -3.88 9.01 19.28
C VAL A 314 -5.37 9.04 18.93
N ARG A 315 -6.10 10.03 19.44
CA ARG A 315 -7.51 10.25 19.08
C ARG A 315 -7.72 10.47 17.58
N ASN A 316 -6.84 11.24 16.93
CA ASN A 316 -6.96 11.52 15.52
C ASN A 316 -6.72 10.30 14.62
N ILE A 317 -5.87 9.35 15.03
CA ILE A 317 -5.62 8.12 14.24
C ILE A 317 -6.73 7.10 14.46
N ASN A 318 -7.19 6.92 15.71
CA ASN A 318 -8.31 6.03 15.98
C ASN A 318 -9.60 6.52 15.32
N GLY A 319 -9.85 7.84 15.34
CA GLY A 319 -11.01 8.45 14.67
C GLY A 319 -11.04 8.24 13.14
N LEU A 320 -9.95 7.81 12.51
CA LEU A 320 -9.96 7.38 11.11
C LEU A 320 -10.60 6.00 10.92
N GLY A 321 -10.46 5.10 11.90
CA GLY A 321 -11.06 3.77 11.91
C GLY A 321 -12.42 3.71 12.61
N SER A 322 -12.76 4.71 13.42
CA SER A 322 -14.00 4.78 14.21
C SER A 322 -14.87 6.01 13.91
N MET A 323 -14.95 6.46 12.64
CA MET A 323 -16.05 7.33 12.23
C MET A 323 -17.36 6.53 12.30
N GLU A 324 -17.91 6.44 13.51
CA GLU A 324 -19.25 5.94 13.80
C GLU A 324 -20.32 6.94 13.32
N ASP A 325 -21.49 6.35 13.10
CA ASP A 325 -22.75 6.90 12.57
C ASP A 325 -23.27 8.17 13.25
#